data_AF-A0A9N7B1U2-F1
#
_entry.id   AF-A0A9N7B1U2-F1
#
_cell.length_a   1.000
_cell.length_b   1.000
_cell.length_c   1.000
_cell.angle_alpha   90.00
_cell.angle_beta   90.00
_cell.angle_gamma   90.00
#
_symmetry.space_group_name_H-M   'P 1'
#
loop_
_entity.id
_entity.type
_entity.pdbx_description
1 polymer ?
#
loop_
_entity_poly.entity_id
_entity_poly.type
_entity_poly.pdbx_seq_one_letter_code
_entity_poly.pdbx_strand_id
1 'polypeptide(L)'
;MFYYATHSVLIQINKLDNKYLIGDQVFEQIPSYILNSLYTSANWNRALKYYCLKGNLVGYYMLNFDIYLDFQTKNISLLTRNSFFTNVINQIQFRTDFLQKVLNHKHRHRLVLDTSFDIDKDFIIKNNPTIFLDILRISSINRFFINKQIDLNKYKFKDIFVLSDKFEFVITNKNQRIYKIPKDQLSIDNKPVFIDLVNYKTYLTTTLNWYHQIVLELEYEDINNINNLKAQLIEIFKNNFTTDLNWHLYNLTLDEIYLASAIKEVFESNSFILSINVLEKTFKKLLINYFFIIFRSKNLINLLKTYIKTDQDTLVFNNLLNRYNK
;
A
#
# COMPACT_ATOMS: atom_id res chain seq x y z
N MET A 1 -13.20 -12.49 14.44
CA MET A 1 -13.43 -12.56 12.97
C MET A 1 -12.95 -11.27 12.35
N PHE A 2 -12.30 -11.35 11.19
CA PHE A 2 -11.77 -10.23 10.44
C PHE A 2 -12.57 -10.05 9.15
N TYR A 3 -13.08 -8.85 8.88
CA TYR A 3 -13.87 -8.61 7.68
C TYR A 3 -12.98 -8.58 6.43
N TYR A 4 -13.35 -9.36 5.41
CA TYR A 4 -12.56 -9.49 4.19
C TYR A 4 -13.17 -8.74 3.02
N ALA A 5 -14.44 -9.03 2.69
CA ALA A 5 -15.15 -8.37 1.60
C ALA A 5 -16.60 -8.82 1.51
N THR A 6 -17.43 -7.99 0.89
CA THR A 6 -18.69 -8.43 0.27
C THR A 6 -18.43 -9.02 -1.12
N HIS A 7 -19.19 -10.06 -1.49
CA HIS A 7 -19.24 -10.58 -2.85
C HIS A 7 -20.67 -10.87 -3.29
N SER A 8 -20.86 -10.89 -4.61
CA SER A 8 -22.14 -11.12 -5.27
C SER A 8 -21.98 -12.27 -6.25
N VAL A 9 -22.85 -13.28 -6.16
CA VAL A 9 -22.84 -14.44 -7.04
C VAL A 9 -24.24 -14.70 -7.56
N LEU A 10 -24.34 -15.28 -8.75
CA LEU A 10 -25.62 -15.73 -9.28
C LEU A 10 -25.88 -17.16 -8.83
N ILE A 11 -26.97 -17.39 -8.11
CA ILE A 11 -27.43 -18.74 -7.81
C ILE A 11 -28.39 -19.19 -8.91
N GLN A 12 -28.15 -20.38 -9.45
CA GLN A 12 -29.07 -21.01 -10.39
C GLN A 12 -30.22 -21.64 -9.61
N ILE A 13 -31.44 -21.43 -10.09
CA ILE A 13 -32.64 -22.05 -9.55
C ILE A 13 -33.20 -22.98 -10.62
N ASN A 14 -33.25 -24.27 -10.30
CA ASN A 14 -33.84 -25.29 -11.14
C ASN A 14 -35.13 -25.83 -10.55
N LYS A 15 -35.99 -26.40 -11.40
CA LYS A 15 -37.15 -27.17 -11.01
C LYS A 15 -36.84 -28.66 -11.15
N LEU A 16 -37.08 -29.41 -10.07
CA LEU A 16 -36.98 -30.87 -10.03
C LEU A 16 -38.36 -31.38 -9.59
N ASP A 17 -39.11 -31.91 -10.55
CA ASP A 17 -40.53 -32.26 -10.41
C ASP A 17 -41.36 -31.05 -9.93
N ASN A 18 -41.98 -31.13 -8.75
CA ASN A 18 -42.76 -30.06 -8.14
C ASN A 18 -41.98 -29.22 -7.12
N LYS A 19 -40.67 -29.45 -6.98
CA LYS A 19 -39.80 -28.76 -6.02
C LYS A 19 -38.75 -27.91 -6.72
N TYR A 20 -38.12 -27.03 -5.97
CA TYR A 20 -37.00 -26.23 -6.44
C TYR A 20 -35.66 -26.84 -6.01
N LEU A 21 -34.62 -26.61 -6.80
CA LEU A 21 -33.25 -27.07 -6.54
C LEU A 21 -32.29 -25.88 -6.70
N ILE A 22 -31.46 -25.64 -5.68
CA ILE A 22 -30.36 -24.67 -5.71
C ILE A 22 -29.10 -25.37 -5.20
N GLY A 23 -28.07 -25.44 -6.05
CA GLY A 23 -26.89 -26.25 -5.79
C GLY A 23 -27.26 -27.74 -5.70
N ASP A 24 -27.06 -28.30 -4.52
CA ASP A 24 -27.37 -29.69 -4.16
C ASP A 24 -28.63 -29.84 -3.28
N GLN A 25 -29.23 -28.74 -2.84
CA GLN A 25 -30.34 -28.76 -1.89
C GLN A 25 -31.72 -28.55 -2.55
N VAL A 26 -32.68 -29.37 -2.13
CA VAL A 26 -34.08 -29.29 -2.56
C VAL A 26 -34.87 -28.39 -1.62
N PHE A 27 -35.71 -27.52 -2.19
CA PHE A 27 -36.60 -26.60 -1.49
C PHE A 27 -38.03 -26.84 -1.94
N GLU A 28 -38.95 -27.04 -0.99
CA GLU A 28 -40.39 -27.14 -1.30
C GLU A 28 -40.92 -25.82 -1.88
N GLN A 29 -40.44 -24.70 -1.36
CA GLN A 29 -40.84 -23.36 -1.77
C GLN A 29 -39.64 -22.41 -1.76
N ILE A 30 -39.70 -21.43 -2.65
CA ILE A 30 -38.80 -20.29 -2.70
C ILE A 30 -39.64 -19.04 -2.48
N PRO A 31 -39.17 -18.06 -1.69
CA PRO A 31 -39.88 -16.80 -1.51
C PRO A 31 -40.23 -16.13 -2.85
N SER A 32 -41.47 -15.67 -2.99
CA SER A 32 -41.97 -15.11 -4.25
C SER A 32 -41.17 -13.90 -4.75
N TYR A 33 -40.62 -13.08 -3.84
CA TYR A 33 -39.77 -11.94 -4.24
C TYR A 33 -38.49 -12.37 -4.97
N ILE A 34 -37.99 -13.59 -4.72
CA ILE A 34 -36.84 -14.15 -5.45
C ILE A 34 -37.29 -14.57 -6.84
N LEU A 35 -38.40 -15.32 -6.94
CA LEU A 35 -38.96 -15.80 -8.21
C LEU A 35 -39.35 -14.64 -9.14
N ASN A 36 -39.94 -13.58 -8.58
CA ASN A 36 -40.36 -12.39 -9.32
C ASN A 36 -39.20 -11.51 -9.79
N SER A 37 -37.97 -11.79 -9.32
CA SER A 37 -36.75 -11.04 -9.66
C SER A 37 -35.68 -11.95 -10.26
N LEU A 38 -36.10 -13.04 -10.91
CA LEU A 38 -35.20 -13.88 -11.69
C LEU A 38 -34.87 -13.25 -13.03
N TYR A 39 -33.64 -13.50 -13.48
CA TYR A 39 -33.16 -13.00 -14.75
C TYR A 39 -32.87 -14.18 -15.68
N THR A 40 -33.21 -14.01 -16.96
CA THR A 40 -33.22 -15.09 -17.95
C THR A 40 -32.26 -14.87 -19.14
N SER A 41 -31.60 -13.71 -19.32
CA SER A 41 -30.68 -13.51 -20.47
C SER A 41 -29.53 -12.48 -20.35
N ALA A 42 -28.54 -12.72 -21.23
CA ALA A 42 -27.43 -11.92 -21.81
C ALA A 42 -26.37 -11.21 -20.92
N ASN A 43 -26.70 -10.25 -20.06
CA ASN A 43 -25.66 -9.42 -19.39
C ASN A 43 -24.97 -10.12 -18.18
N TRP A 44 -25.27 -11.40 -18.02
CA TRP A 44 -24.97 -12.25 -16.86
C TRP A 44 -23.82 -13.23 -17.12
N ASN A 45 -23.34 -13.31 -18.37
CA ASN A 45 -22.31 -14.27 -18.77
C ASN A 45 -20.95 -14.05 -18.11
N ARG A 46 -20.71 -12.86 -17.54
CA ARG A 46 -19.47 -12.52 -16.83
C ARG A 46 -19.54 -12.70 -15.32
N ALA A 47 -20.74 -12.85 -14.75
CA ALA A 47 -20.90 -13.02 -13.31
C ALA A 47 -20.58 -14.47 -12.92
N LEU A 48 -19.97 -14.64 -11.74
CA LEU A 48 -19.70 -15.96 -11.20
C LEU A 48 -21.02 -16.63 -10.78
N LYS A 49 -21.27 -17.85 -11.25
CA LYS A 49 -22.54 -18.56 -11.05
C LYS A 49 -22.36 -19.86 -10.25
N TYR A 50 -23.26 -20.09 -9.31
CA TYR A 50 -23.43 -21.33 -8.56
C TYR A 50 -24.49 -22.19 -9.26
N TYR A 51 -24.06 -23.30 -9.87
CA TYR A 51 -24.87 -24.11 -10.78
C TYR A 51 -25.53 -25.28 -10.06
N CYS A 52 -26.69 -25.72 -10.58
CA CYS A 52 -27.33 -26.98 -10.21
C CYS A 52 -26.90 -28.09 -11.18
N LEU A 53 -26.73 -29.31 -10.68
CA LEU A 53 -26.30 -30.46 -11.49
C LEU A 53 -27.44 -31.15 -12.27
N LYS A 54 -28.70 -30.87 -11.93
CA LYS A 54 -29.90 -31.54 -12.50
C LYS A 54 -31.12 -30.61 -12.51
N GLY A 55 -32.20 -31.05 -13.13
CA GLY A 55 -33.47 -30.32 -13.21
C GLY A 55 -33.50 -29.25 -14.30
N ASN A 56 -34.67 -28.66 -14.53
CA ASN A 56 -34.91 -27.68 -15.58
C ASN A 56 -34.67 -26.26 -15.07
N LEU A 57 -33.96 -25.43 -15.84
CA LEU A 57 -33.66 -24.04 -15.46
C LEU A 57 -34.95 -23.22 -15.30
N VAL A 58 -35.12 -22.60 -14.14
CA VAL A 58 -36.16 -21.58 -13.89
C VAL A 58 -35.58 -20.19 -14.13
N GLY A 59 -34.38 -19.95 -13.61
CA GLY A 59 -33.68 -18.69 -13.79
C GLY A 59 -32.52 -18.56 -12.82
N TYR A 60 -31.96 -17.35 -12.72
CA TYR A 60 -30.86 -17.04 -11.83
C TYR A 60 -31.21 -15.86 -10.93
N TYR A 61 -30.68 -15.85 -9.71
CA TYR A 61 -30.86 -14.77 -8.73
C TYR A 61 -29.53 -14.31 -8.14
N MET A 62 -29.39 -13.01 -7.83
CA MET A 62 -28.18 -12.46 -7.23
C MET A 62 -28.16 -12.65 -5.71
N LEU A 63 -27.22 -13.45 -5.20
CA LEU A 63 -26.97 -13.63 -3.78
C LEU A 63 -25.77 -12.77 -3.36
N ASN A 64 -25.98 -11.90 -2.40
CA ASN A 64 -24.94 -11.09 -1.77
C ASN A 64 -24.58 -11.66 -0.38
N PHE A 65 -23.30 -11.76 -0.09
CA PHE A 65 -22.79 -12.22 1.20
C PHE A 65 -21.46 -11.56 1.54
N ASP A 66 -21.22 -11.45 2.84
CA ASP A 66 -19.98 -10.96 3.43
C ASP A 66 -19.08 -12.14 3.80
N ILE A 67 -17.80 -11.98 3.51
CA ILE A 67 -16.74 -12.94 3.77
C ILE A 67 -15.96 -12.43 4.99
N TYR A 68 -15.86 -13.27 6.01
CA TYR A 68 -15.05 -13.03 7.20
C TYR A 68 -14.00 -14.13 7.32
N LEU A 69 -12.79 -13.74 7.72
CA LEU A 69 -11.71 -14.66 8.03
C LEU A 69 -11.69 -14.91 9.55
N ASP A 70 -11.77 -16.16 9.95
CA ASP A 70 -11.57 -16.56 11.33
C ASP A 70 -10.16 -17.12 11.53
N PHE A 71 -9.27 -16.25 12.02
CA PHE A 71 -7.88 -16.60 12.31
C PHE A 71 -7.72 -17.58 13.49
N GLN A 72 -8.75 -17.79 14.32
CA GLN A 72 -8.71 -18.76 15.42
C GLN A 72 -8.97 -20.18 14.90
N THR A 73 -9.97 -20.35 14.05
CA THR A 73 -10.32 -21.66 13.48
C THR A 73 -9.67 -21.91 12.10
N LYS A 74 -8.98 -20.91 11.55
CA LYS A 74 -8.41 -20.90 10.19
C LYS A 74 -9.45 -21.23 9.12
N ASN A 75 -10.65 -20.67 9.27
CA ASN A 75 -11.79 -20.90 8.39
C ASN A 75 -12.39 -19.60 7.86
N ILE A 76 -13.21 -19.73 6.83
CA ILE A 76 -13.98 -18.63 6.27
C ILE A 76 -15.42 -18.71 6.79
N SER A 77 -15.90 -17.62 7.36
CA SER A 77 -17.30 -17.44 7.77
C SER A 77 -18.02 -16.59 6.74
N LEU A 78 -19.16 -17.07 6.25
CA LEU A 78 -20.01 -16.35 5.30
C LEU A 78 -21.26 -15.85 6.02
N LEU A 79 -21.58 -14.56 5.87
CA LEU A 79 -22.76 -13.94 6.46
C LEU A 79 -23.62 -13.29 5.37
N THR A 80 -24.94 -13.34 5.52
CA THR A 80 -25.88 -12.65 4.63
C THR A 80 -27.08 -12.16 5.43
N ARG A 81 -27.72 -11.09 4.97
CA ARG A 81 -28.88 -10.49 5.64
C ARG A 81 -30.17 -11.31 5.48
N ASN A 82 -30.21 -12.23 4.52
CA ASN A 82 -31.40 -12.98 4.16
C ASN A 82 -31.30 -14.43 4.66
N SER A 83 -32.22 -14.83 5.55
CA SER A 83 -32.25 -16.17 6.13
C SER A 83 -32.37 -17.29 5.09
N PHE A 84 -33.06 -17.06 3.97
CA PHE A 84 -33.11 -18.04 2.88
C PHE A 84 -31.72 -18.23 2.25
N PHE A 85 -30.96 -17.15 2.04
CA PHE A 85 -29.60 -17.24 1.51
C PHE A 85 -28.62 -17.86 2.50
N THR A 86 -28.87 -17.74 3.81
CA THR A 86 -28.09 -18.46 4.83
C THR A 86 -28.13 -19.97 4.56
N ASN A 87 -29.28 -20.53 4.17
CA ASN A 87 -29.37 -21.94 3.82
C ASN A 87 -28.50 -22.28 2.59
N VAL A 88 -28.50 -21.42 1.58
CA VAL A 88 -27.72 -21.62 0.34
C VAL A 88 -26.21 -21.54 0.60
N ILE A 89 -25.72 -20.50 1.28
CA ILE A 89 -24.28 -20.32 1.53
C ILE A 89 -23.72 -21.33 2.55
N ASN A 90 -24.59 -22.00 3.31
CA ASN A 90 -24.20 -23.04 4.26
C ASN A 90 -24.20 -24.45 3.68
N GLN A 91 -24.62 -24.63 2.42
CA GLN A 91 -24.50 -25.91 1.72
C GLN A 91 -23.04 -26.36 1.66
N ILE A 92 -22.82 -27.67 1.78
CA ILE A 92 -21.48 -28.27 1.73
C ILE A 92 -20.85 -27.94 0.37
N GLN A 93 -21.57 -28.17 -0.74
CA GLN A 93 -21.07 -27.85 -2.08
C GLN A 93 -20.71 -26.36 -2.24
N PHE A 94 -21.50 -25.45 -1.65
CA PHE A 94 -21.20 -24.02 -1.70
C PHE A 94 -19.89 -23.71 -0.97
N ARG A 95 -19.75 -24.20 0.27
CA ARG A 95 -18.59 -23.94 1.11
C ARG A 95 -17.32 -24.61 0.61
N THR A 96 -17.41 -25.84 0.11
CA THR A 96 -16.22 -26.64 -0.24
C THR A 96 -15.75 -26.40 -1.67
N ASP A 97 -16.65 -26.41 -2.65
CA ASP A 97 -16.29 -26.38 -4.06
C ASP A 97 -16.41 -24.97 -4.66
N PHE A 98 -17.48 -24.26 -4.30
CA PHE A 98 -17.80 -22.98 -4.94
C PHE A 98 -17.06 -21.81 -4.32
N LEU A 99 -16.83 -21.80 -3.01
CA LEU A 99 -16.14 -20.71 -2.31
C LEU A 99 -14.72 -20.47 -2.85
N GLN A 100 -13.97 -21.52 -3.22
CA GLN A 100 -12.67 -21.32 -3.86
C GLN A 100 -12.81 -20.61 -5.22
N LYS A 101 -13.87 -20.91 -5.99
CA LYS A 101 -14.15 -20.21 -7.26
C LYS A 101 -14.49 -18.74 -7.02
N VAL A 102 -15.19 -18.42 -5.93
CA VAL A 102 -15.46 -17.04 -5.49
C VAL A 102 -14.15 -16.30 -5.22
N LEU A 103 -13.25 -16.90 -4.45
CA LEU A 103 -11.95 -16.31 -4.12
C LEU A 103 -11.10 -16.15 -5.39
N ASN A 104 -11.00 -17.18 -6.22
CA ASN A 104 -10.26 -17.11 -7.50
C ASN A 104 -10.81 -16.00 -8.41
N HIS A 105 -12.13 -15.87 -8.52
CA HIS A 105 -12.77 -14.81 -9.28
C HIS A 105 -12.42 -13.42 -8.72
N LYS A 106 -12.44 -13.26 -7.38
CA LYS A 106 -12.03 -12.03 -6.71
C LYS A 106 -10.54 -11.71 -6.89
N HIS A 107 -9.68 -12.72 -6.97
CA HIS A 107 -8.22 -12.56 -7.04
C HIS A 107 -7.67 -12.56 -8.47
N ARG A 108 -8.50 -12.80 -9.49
CA ARG A 108 -8.08 -12.99 -10.89
C ARG A 108 -7.18 -11.90 -11.48
N HIS A 109 -7.23 -10.70 -10.93
CA HIS A 109 -6.41 -9.57 -11.38
C HIS A 109 -5.38 -9.12 -10.33
N ARG A 110 -5.31 -9.74 -9.16
CA ARG A 110 -4.35 -9.36 -8.13
C ARG A 110 -2.97 -9.90 -8.50
N LEU A 111 -1.95 -9.08 -8.24
CA LEU A 111 -0.57 -9.53 -8.30
C LEU A 111 -0.27 -10.22 -6.96
N VAL A 112 0.30 -11.41 -7.02
CA VAL A 112 0.65 -12.21 -5.84
C VAL A 112 2.17 -12.35 -5.82
N LEU A 113 2.78 -12.21 -4.65
CA LEU A 113 4.20 -12.51 -4.47
C LEU A 113 4.40 -14.02 -4.33
N ASP A 114 5.54 -14.52 -4.80
CA ASP A 114 5.90 -15.93 -4.66
C ASP A 114 6.10 -16.35 -3.18
N THR A 115 6.42 -15.39 -2.31
CA THR A 115 6.57 -15.62 -0.87
C THR A 115 5.26 -15.41 -0.12
N SER A 116 4.79 -16.44 0.58
CA SER A 116 3.72 -16.35 1.57
C SER A 116 4.27 -16.14 2.97
N PHE A 117 3.62 -15.28 3.75
CA PHE A 117 3.86 -15.06 5.17
C PHE A 117 2.66 -15.52 5.99
N ASP A 118 2.95 -16.18 7.11
CA ASP A 118 1.92 -16.52 8.08
C ASP A 118 1.44 -15.28 8.82
N ILE A 119 0.12 -15.17 8.93
CA ILE A 119 -0.59 -14.17 9.71
C ILE A 119 -1.52 -14.91 10.66
N ASP A 120 -1.36 -14.62 11.94
CA ASP A 120 -2.14 -15.20 13.01
C ASP A 120 -3.10 -14.17 13.64
N LYS A 121 -3.85 -14.64 14.63
CA LYS A 121 -4.79 -13.82 15.39
C LYS A 121 -4.09 -12.67 16.12
N ASP A 122 -2.90 -12.91 16.67
CA ASP A 122 -2.17 -11.92 17.45
C ASP A 122 -1.71 -10.76 16.57
N PHE A 123 -1.27 -11.05 15.33
CA PHE A 123 -0.99 -10.02 14.33
C PHE A 123 -2.23 -9.16 14.03
N ILE A 124 -3.39 -9.78 13.83
CA ILE A 124 -4.63 -9.05 13.51
C ILE A 124 -5.06 -8.17 14.69
N ILE A 125 -4.98 -8.68 15.93
CA ILE A 125 -5.34 -7.91 17.13
C ILE A 125 -4.35 -6.78 17.38
N LYS A 126 -3.05 -7.06 17.29
CA LYS A 126 -1.98 -6.09 17.58
C LYS A 126 -2.00 -4.93 16.58
N ASN A 127 -2.07 -5.23 15.29
CA ASN A 127 -1.89 -4.24 14.24
C ASN A 127 -3.22 -3.67 13.72
N ASN A 128 -4.35 -4.30 14.02
CA ASN A 128 -5.69 -3.94 13.55
C ASN A 128 -5.71 -3.53 12.06
N PRO A 129 -5.24 -4.41 11.16
CA PRO A 129 -5.07 -4.05 9.75
C PRO A 129 -6.42 -3.84 9.05
N THR A 130 -6.36 -3.22 7.88
CA THR A 130 -7.49 -3.10 6.96
C THR A 130 -7.16 -3.75 5.62
N ILE A 131 -8.17 -4.17 4.87
CA ILE A 131 -7.97 -4.67 3.50
C ILE A 131 -7.61 -3.50 2.59
N PHE A 132 -6.44 -3.57 1.96
CA PHE A 132 -5.99 -2.58 0.98
C PHE A 132 -5.76 -3.26 -0.37
N LEU A 133 -6.58 -2.94 -1.36
CA LEU A 133 -6.52 -3.60 -2.66
C LEU A 133 -5.34 -3.10 -3.49
N ASP A 134 -4.76 -3.99 -4.29
CA ASP A 134 -3.79 -3.65 -5.33
C ASP A 134 -2.49 -3.01 -4.79
N ILE A 135 -1.97 -3.53 -3.66
CA ILE A 135 -0.72 -3.02 -3.03
C ILE A 135 0.43 -2.94 -4.04
N LEU A 136 0.61 -3.99 -4.86
CA LEU A 136 1.67 -4.02 -5.87
C LEU A 136 1.42 -3.08 -7.05
N ARG A 137 0.28 -2.40 -7.13
CA ARG A 137 -0.03 -1.38 -8.15
C ARG A 137 -0.18 0.02 -7.59
N ILE A 138 0.23 0.26 -6.34
CA ILE A 138 0.34 1.62 -5.80
C ILE A 138 1.14 2.47 -6.81
N SER A 139 0.58 3.59 -7.27
CA SER A 139 1.17 4.35 -8.39
C SER A 139 2.37 5.20 -7.98
N SER A 140 2.43 5.60 -6.71
CA SER A 140 3.45 6.48 -6.14
C SER A 140 3.95 5.94 -4.81
N ILE A 141 5.25 5.76 -4.69
CA ILE A 141 5.92 5.17 -3.51
C ILE A 141 7.03 6.08 -2.98
N ASN A 142 6.79 7.40 -3.04
CA ASN A 142 7.79 8.37 -2.63
C ASN A 142 8.10 8.27 -1.13
N ARG A 143 9.39 8.11 -0.80
CA ARG A 143 9.94 7.86 0.54
C ARG A 143 9.46 6.57 1.18
N PHE A 144 9.12 5.58 0.36
CA PHE A 144 8.83 4.25 0.87
C PHE A 144 10.14 3.51 1.11
N PHE A 145 10.15 2.72 2.16
CA PHE A 145 11.12 1.64 2.33
C PHE A 145 10.56 0.36 1.72
N ILE A 146 11.36 -0.29 0.89
CA ILE A 146 10.96 -1.46 0.11
C ILE A 146 11.79 -2.66 0.53
N ASN A 147 11.08 -3.62 1.08
CA ASN A 147 11.64 -4.79 1.73
C ASN A 147 11.72 -6.01 0.79
N LYS A 148 11.13 -5.90 -0.40
CA LYS A 148 11.08 -6.95 -1.43
C LYS A 148 11.65 -6.45 -2.74
N GLN A 149 12.18 -7.37 -3.54
CA GLN A 149 12.60 -7.05 -4.90
C GLN A 149 11.37 -6.76 -5.75
N ILE A 150 11.31 -5.55 -6.31
CA ILE A 150 10.24 -5.11 -7.21
C ILE A 150 10.83 -4.32 -8.38
N ASP A 151 10.12 -4.29 -9.50
CA ASP A 151 10.49 -3.48 -10.65
C ASP A 151 10.11 -2.00 -10.42
N LEU A 152 11.10 -1.20 -10.01
CA LEU A 152 10.94 0.23 -9.74
C LEU A 152 10.50 1.05 -10.96
N ASN A 153 10.67 0.56 -12.19
CA ASN A 153 10.28 1.29 -13.39
C ASN A 153 8.77 1.52 -13.49
N LYS A 154 7.97 0.73 -12.77
CA LYS A 154 6.50 0.80 -12.75
C LYS A 154 5.97 1.88 -11.81
N TYR A 155 6.81 2.50 -10.99
CA TYR A 155 6.38 3.39 -9.91
C TYR A 155 6.89 4.82 -10.05
N LYS A 156 6.09 5.79 -9.61
CA LYS A 156 6.50 7.19 -9.50
C LYS A 156 7.09 7.43 -8.11
N PHE A 157 8.29 7.99 -8.05
CA PHE A 157 8.92 8.42 -6.80
C PHE A 157 10.03 9.44 -7.08
N LYS A 158 10.42 10.19 -6.06
CA LYS A 158 11.61 11.04 -6.05
C LYS A 158 12.70 10.48 -5.14
N ASP A 159 12.30 9.94 -4.00
CA ASP A 159 13.17 9.29 -3.02
C ASP A 159 12.59 7.93 -2.66
N ILE A 160 13.44 6.95 -2.39
CA ILE A 160 13.05 5.57 -2.07
C ILE A 160 14.23 4.88 -1.39
N PHE A 161 13.92 4.00 -0.45
CA PHE A 161 14.88 3.16 0.27
C PHE A 161 14.61 1.70 -0.11
N VAL A 162 15.63 0.97 -0.54
CA VAL A 162 15.50 -0.44 -0.94
C VAL A 162 16.50 -1.30 -0.19
N LEU A 163 16.11 -2.52 0.18
CA LEU A 163 17.07 -3.49 0.71
C LEU A 163 18.12 -3.89 -0.34
N SER A 164 19.34 -4.09 0.13
CA SER A 164 20.52 -4.46 -0.64
C SER A 164 21.56 -5.16 0.26
N ASP A 165 22.59 -5.75 -0.33
CA ASP A 165 23.70 -6.36 0.41
C ASP A 165 24.71 -5.32 0.92
N LYS A 166 24.71 -4.14 0.30
CA LYS A 166 25.59 -3.02 0.68
C LYS A 166 24.90 -1.68 0.50
N PHE A 167 25.47 -0.67 1.15
CA PHE A 167 25.03 0.69 1.02
C PHE A 167 25.44 1.25 -0.35
N GLU A 168 24.50 1.88 -1.04
CA GLU A 168 24.75 2.55 -2.31
C GLU A 168 23.72 3.66 -2.51
N PHE A 169 24.17 4.81 -3.02
CA PHE A 169 23.28 5.90 -3.41
C PHE A 169 23.32 6.05 -4.93
N VAL A 170 22.16 5.92 -5.58
CA VAL A 170 22.02 5.98 -7.03
C VAL A 170 21.03 7.06 -7.41
N ILE A 171 21.39 7.90 -8.38
CA ILE A 171 20.44 8.79 -9.04
C ILE A 171 20.18 8.27 -10.45
N THR A 172 18.91 8.00 -10.76
CA THR A 172 18.50 7.54 -12.08
C THR A 172 18.50 8.68 -13.10
N ASN A 173 18.46 8.34 -14.40
CA ASN A 173 18.28 9.30 -15.49
C ASN A 173 16.97 10.12 -15.40
N LYS A 174 15.99 9.67 -14.60
CA LYS A 174 14.74 10.38 -14.31
C LYS A 174 14.84 11.32 -13.09
N ASN A 175 16.05 11.59 -12.61
CA ASN A 175 16.32 12.35 -11.38
C ASN A 175 15.57 11.79 -10.17
N GLN A 176 15.58 10.46 -10.03
CA GLN A 176 15.03 9.74 -8.89
C GLN A 176 16.17 9.16 -8.06
N ARG A 177 16.07 9.22 -6.74
CA ARG A 177 17.10 8.82 -5.81
C ARG A 177 16.73 7.49 -5.17
N ILE A 178 17.65 6.55 -5.25
CA ILE A 178 17.51 5.22 -4.68
C ILE A 178 18.63 5.07 -3.65
N TYR A 179 18.22 4.92 -2.40
CA TYR A 179 19.10 4.58 -1.30
C TYR A 179 19.04 3.07 -1.10
N LYS A 180 20.09 2.36 -1.49
CA LYS A 180 20.24 0.93 -1.24
C LYS A 180 20.77 0.75 0.17
N ILE A 181 20.04 0.04 1.02
CA ILE A 181 20.30 -0.10 2.45
C ILE A 181 20.76 -1.53 2.74
N PRO A 182 21.91 -1.71 3.43
CA PRO A 182 22.38 -3.02 3.85
C PRO A 182 21.37 -3.73 4.75
N LYS A 183 20.95 -4.93 4.37
CA LYS A 183 19.98 -5.73 5.13
C LYS A 183 20.50 -6.13 6.51
N ASP A 184 21.79 -6.39 6.64
CA ASP A 184 22.48 -6.79 7.87
C ASP A 184 22.50 -5.67 8.93
N GLN A 185 22.29 -4.42 8.53
CA GLN A 185 22.25 -3.25 9.43
C GLN A 185 20.84 -2.88 9.89
N LEU A 186 19.83 -3.66 9.51
CA LEU A 186 18.43 -3.40 9.83
C LEU A 186 17.80 -4.54 10.64
N SER A 187 17.19 -4.18 11.77
CA SER A 187 16.27 -5.06 12.49
C SER A 187 14.83 -4.72 12.10
N ILE A 188 14.39 -5.23 10.95
CA ILE A 188 13.03 -5.02 10.43
C ILE A 188 12.27 -6.33 10.25
N ASP A 189 10.95 -6.26 10.39
CA ASP A 189 10.06 -7.34 9.96
C ASP A 189 10.22 -7.52 8.43
N ASN A 190 10.45 -8.76 8.00
CA ASN A 190 10.62 -9.10 6.60
C ASN A 190 9.30 -9.32 5.86
N LYS A 191 8.15 -9.29 6.55
CA LYS A 191 6.83 -9.56 5.96
C LYS A 191 6.30 -8.43 5.07
N PRO A 192 6.40 -7.14 5.45
CA PRO A 192 5.88 -6.06 4.62
C PRO A 192 6.57 -6.00 3.26
N VAL A 193 5.86 -5.53 2.24
CA VAL A 193 6.43 -5.19 0.94
C VAL A 193 6.92 -3.76 0.94
N PHE A 194 6.02 -2.86 1.38
CA PHE A 194 6.28 -1.43 1.45
C PHE A 194 6.05 -0.93 2.87
N ILE A 195 6.86 0.04 3.26
CA ILE A 195 6.69 0.80 4.49
C ILE A 195 6.74 2.28 4.10
N ASP A 196 5.61 2.97 4.25
CA ASP A 196 5.51 4.41 4.03
C ASP A 196 6.07 5.14 5.25
N LEU A 197 7.30 5.65 5.09
CA LEU A 197 8.00 6.35 6.16
C LEU A 197 7.33 7.70 6.49
N VAL A 198 6.52 8.27 5.60
CA VAL A 198 5.89 9.58 5.82
C VAL A 198 4.57 9.41 6.57
N ASN A 199 3.71 8.52 6.09
CA ASN A 199 2.36 8.34 6.63
C ASN A 199 2.28 7.27 7.72
N TYR A 200 3.40 6.65 8.09
CA TYR A 200 3.48 5.59 9.11
C TYR A 200 2.63 4.36 8.80
N LYS A 201 2.48 4.06 7.50
CA LYS A 201 1.69 2.92 7.02
C LYS A 201 2.57 1.80 6.52
N THR A 202 2.14 0.57 6.77
CA THR A 202 2.80 -0.65 6.35
C THR A 202 1.88 -1.43 5.43
N TYR A 203 2.43 -1.91 4.32
CA TYR A 203 1.70 -2.64 3.28
C TYR A 203 2.24 -4.05 3.14
N LEU A 204 1.36 -5.03 3.35
CA LEU A 204 1.68 -6.44 3.30
C LEU A 204 0.78 -7.15 2.29
N THR A 205 1.37 -8.02 1.48
CA THR A 205 0.61 -8.99 0.67
C THR A 205 1.08 -10.39 0.99
N THR A 206 0.14 -11.31 1.15
CA THR A 206 0.40 -12.72 1.42
C THR A 206 -0.72 -13.59 0.86
N THR A 207 -0.48 -14.89 0.82
CA THR A 207 -1.51 -15.89 0.53
C THR A 207 -1.66 -16.78 1.77
N LEU A 208 -2.89 -16.85 2.31
CA LEU A 208 -3.24 -17.81 3.35
C LEU A 208 -3.63 -19.13 2.69
N ASN A 209 -2.95 -20.21 3.08
CA ASN A 209 -3.22 -21.57 2.61
C ASN A 209 -4.04 -22.31 3.68
N TRP A 210 -5.29 -21.89 3.89
CA TRP A 210 -6.24 -22.61 4.74
C TRP A 210 -6.90 -23.73 3.94
N TYR A 211 -8.11 -24.17 4.33
CA TYR A 211 -8.93 -25.02 3.45
C TYR A 211 -9.15 -24.38 2.07
N HIS A 212 -9.20 -23.04 2.03
CA HIS A 212 -9.17 -22.24 0.82
C HIS A 212 -7.90 -21.40 0.72
N GLN A 213 -7.45 -21.18 -0.51
CA GLN A 213 -6.39 -20.22 -0.81
C GLN A 213 -6.98 -18.80 -0.86
N ILE A 214 -6.50 -17.93 0.03
CA ILE A 214 -7.00 -16.56 0.18
C ILE A 214 -5.84 -15.59 -0.03
N VAL A 215 -5.93 -14.71 -1.03
CA VAL A 215 -4.96 -13.64 -1.21
C VAL A 215 -5.31 -12.49 -0.28
N LEU A 216 -4.41 -12.14 0.64
CA LEU A 216 -4.63 -11.10 1.63
C LEU A 216 -3.68 -9.92 1.36
N GLU A 217 -4.27 -8.74 1.18
CA GLU A 217 -3.55 -7.49 1.00
C GLU A 217 -3.97 -6.56 2.15
N LEU A 218 -3.02 -6.21 3.02
CA LEU A 218 -3.26 -5.50 4.26
C LEU A 218 -2.51 -4.16 4.31
N GLU A 219 -3.18 -3.16 4.85
CA GLU A 219 -2.59 -1.90 5.31
C GLU A 219 -2.80 -1.75 6.82
N TYR A 220 -1.77 -1.34 7.55
CA TYR A 220 -1.87 -1.00 8.98
C TYR A 220 -0.88 0.09 9.37
N GLU A 221 -1.17 0.78 10.47
CA GLU A 221 -0.25 1.77 11.05
C GLU A 221 0.76 1.08 11.99
N ASP A 222 2.02 1.49 11.92
CA ASP A 222 3.08 0.93 12.77
C ASP A 222 4.11 2.00 13.17
N ILE A 223 3.63 3.00 13.90
CA ILE A 223 4.41 4.20 14.24
C ILE A 223 5.73 3.84 14.92
N ASN A 224 5.69 2.92 15.89
CA ASN A 224 6.87 2.56 16.69
C ASN A 224 7.94 1.86 15.86
N ASN A 225 7.58 0.84 15.07
CA ASN A 225 8.58 0.15 14.24
C ASN A 225 9.10 1.05 13.13
N ILE A 226 8.26 1.92 12.56
CA ILE A 226 8.68 2.87 11.52
C ILE A 226 9.63 3.94 12.09
N ASN A 227 9.39 4.42 13.31
CA ASN A 227 10.32 5.32 13.98
C ASN A 227 11.66 4.63 14.27
N ASN A 228 11.63 3.39 14.75
CA ASN A 228 12.84 2.59 14.96
C ASN A 228 13.60 2.36 13.64
N LEU A 229 12.88 2.11 12.54
CA LEU A 229 13.47 2.00 11.21
C LEU A 229 14.10 3.32 10.76
N LYS A 230 13.41 4.45 10.90
CA LYS A 230 13.97 5.77 10.60
C LYS A 230 15.24 6.03 11.39
N ALA A 231 15.26 5.73 12.69
CA ALA A 231 16.44 5.91 13.52
C ALA A 231 17.63 5.08 13.02
N GLN A 232 17.40 3.80 12.68
CA GLN A 232 18.44 2.95 12.07
C GLN A 232 18.93 3.52 10.73
N LEU A 233 18.01 3.97 9.86
CA LEU A 233 18.36 4.58 8.58
C LEU A 233 19.19 5.87 8.75
N ILE A 234 18.89 6.68 9.77
CA ILE A 234 19.67 7.88 10.12
C ILE A 234 21.11 7.49 10.48
N GLU A 235 21.30 6.48 11.32
CA GLU A 235 22.64 6.02 11.70
C GLU A 235 23.41 5.43 10.50
N ILE A 236 22.74 4.67 9.64
CA ILE A 236 23.32 4.19 8.39
C ILE A 236 23.78 5.37 7.53
N PHE A 237 22.99 6.43 7.42
CA PHE A 237 23.33 7.60 6.62
C PHE A 237 24.54 8.34 7.18
N LYS A 238 24.59 8.55 8.51
CA LYS A 238 25.74 9.18 9.19
C LYS A 238 27.05 8.44 8.93
N ASN A 239 27.00 7.11 8.88
CA ASN A 239 28.19 6.29 8.68
C ASN A 239 28.67 6.24 7.22
N ASN A 240 27.78 6.50 6.25
CA ASN A 240 28.08 6.32 4.83
C ASN A 240 28.20 7.63 4.02
N PHE A 241 27.61 8.74 4.48
CA PHE A 241 27.74 10.04 3.82
C PHE A 241 28.74 10.94 4.55
N THR A 242 29.89 11.19 3.91
CA THR A 242 30.89 12.14 4.41
C THR A 242 30.63 13.58 3.99
N THR A 243 29.86 13.78 2.91
CA THR A 243 29.46 15.09 2.39
C THR A 243 27.96 15.11 2.17
N ASP A 244 27.36 16.30 2.25
CA ASP A 244 25.93 16.51 1.96
C ASP A 244 24.97 15.69 2.86
N LEU A 245 25.46 15.17 4.01
CA LEU A 245 24.71 14.30 4.92
C LEU A 245 23.34 14.87 5.29
N ASN A 246 23.30 16.14 5.69
CA ASN A 246 22.06 16.80 6.10
C ASN A 246 21.02 16.89 4.97
N TRP A 247 21.43 17.03 3.71
CA TRP A 247 20.52 16.98 2.56
C TRP A 247 19.91 15.58 2.39
N HIS A 248 20.71 14.53 2.57
CA HIS A 248 20.24 13.15 2.55
C HIS A 248 19.32 12.82 3.74
N LEU A 249 19.64 13.31 4.94
CA LEU A 249 18.80 13.15 6.12
C LEU A 249 17.45 13.86 5.98
N TYR A 250 17.40 15.03 5.34
CA TYR A 250 16.12 15.66 4.99
C TYR A 250 15.32 14.81 3.99
N ASN A 251 15.96 14.23 2.97
CA ASN A 251 15.26 13.39 2.00
C ASN A 251 14.61 12.16 2.65
N LEU A 252 15.23 11.63 3.70
CA LEU A 252 14.72 10.53 4.54
C LEU A 252 13.60 10.97 5.48
N THR A 253 13.81 12.06 6.22
CA THR A 253 12.97 12.38 7.39
C THR A 253 11.90 13.43 7.11
N LEU A 254 12.07 14.25 6.07
CA LEU A 254 11.34 15.52 5.85
C LEU A 254 11.48 16.54 6.98
N ASP A 255 12.41 16.32 7.92
CA ASP A 255 12.61 17.23 9.04
C ASP A 255 13.44 18.44 8.62
N GLU A 256 12.81 19.61 8.71
CA GLU A 256 13.40 20.90 8.35
C GLU A 256 14.68 21.21 9.13
N ILE A 257 14.86 20.63 10.33
CA ILE A 257 16.08 20.81 11.12
C ILE A 257 17.33 20.43 10.30
N TYR A 258 17.27 19.37 9.49
CA TYR A 258 18.41 18.99 8.65
C TYR A 258 18.67 20.01 7.54
N LEU A 259 17.64 20.63 6.95
CA LEU A 259 17.85 21.71 5.99
C LEU A 259 18.48 22.93 6.65
N ALA A 260 18.03 23.29 7.85
CA ALA A 260 18.60 24.39 8.61
C ALA A 260 20.09 24.13 8.92
N SER A 261 20.44 22.93 9.37
CA SER A 261 21.83 22.53 9.62
C SER A 261 22.67 22.58 8.34
N ALA A 262 22.17 22.06 7.22
CA ALA A 262 22.87 22.09 5.94
C ALA A 262 23.12 23.53 5.43
N ILE A 263 22.15 24.43 5.64
CA ILE A 263 22.31 25.85 5.31
C ILE A 263 23.38 26.47 6.20
N LYS A 264 23.34 26.26 7.52
CA LYS A 264 24.34 26.80 8.45
C LYS A 264 25.77 26.37 8.09
N GLU A 265 25.97 25.08 7.82
CA GLU A 265 27.28 24.52 7.41
C GLU A 265 27.90 25.28 6.22
N VAL A 266 27.07 25.72 5.27
CA VAL A 266 27.53 26.48 4.12
C VAL A 266 27.71 27.95 4.45
N PHE A 267 26.76 28.58 5.13
CA PHE A 267 26.72 30.03 5.35
C PHE A 267 27.63 30.54 6.46
N GLU A 268 27.97 29.71 7.45
CA GLU A 268 28.87 30.10 8.55
C GLU A 268 30.31 30.26 8.08
N SER A 269 30.71 29.58 6.99
CA SER A 269 32.07 29.60 6.46
C SER A 269 32.26 30.54 5.26
N ASN A 270 31.19 31.14 4.74
CA ASN A 270 31.21 31.81 3.43
C ASN A 270 30.41 33.12 3.44
N SER A 271 30.66 34.00 2.45
CA SER A 271 29.77 35.15 2.20
C SER A 271 28.42 34.67 1.66
N PHE A 272 27.37 35.50 1.77
CA PHE A 272 26.02 35.15 1.33
C PHE A 272 25.99 34.70 -0.14
N ILE A 273 26.55 35.49 -1.05
CA ILE A 273 26.58 35.18 -2.49
C ILE A 273 27.36 33.88 -2.78
N LEU A 274 28.51 33.69 -2.14
CA LEU A 274 29.29 32.47 -2.33
C LEU A 274 28.56 31.24 -1.78
N SER A 275 27.85 31.39 -0.66
CA SER A 275 27.01 30.34 -0.07
C SER A 275 25.89 29.92 -1.02
N ILE A 276 25.20 30.87 -1.65
CA ILE A 276 24.19 30.58 -2.69
C ILE A 276 24.80 29.78 -3.84
N ASN A 277 25.98 30.17 -4.32
CA ASN A 277 26.67 29.44 -5.39
C ASN A 277 27.07 28.02 -4.97
N VAL A 278 27.49 27.83 -3.72
CA VAL A 278 27.79 26.49 -3.16
C VAL A 278 26.52 25.64 -3.11
N LEU A 279 25.41 26.19 -2.58
CA LEU A 279 24.13 25.51 -2.56
C LEU A 279 23.67 25.10 -3.97
N GLU A 280 23.74 25.99 -4.95
CA GLU A 280 23.37 25.67 -6.33
C GLU A 280 24.22 24.52 -6.92
N LYS A 281 25.51 24.46 -6.60
CA LYS A 281 26.39 23.36 -7.01
C LYS A 281 25.98 22.06 -6.33
N THR A 282 25.70 22.06 -5.03
CA THR A 282 25.19 20.89 -4.29
C THR A 282 23.85 20.42 -4.88
N PHE A 283 22.94 21.33 -5.20
CA PHE A 283 21.63 21.02 -5.77
C PHE A 283 21.73 20.39 -7.15
N LYS A 284 22.66 20.88 -7.99
CA LYS A 284 23.00 20.27 -9.28
C LYS A 284 23.56 18.86 -9.10
N LYS A 285 24.48 18.66 -8.15
CA LYS A 285 25.05 17.33 -7.82
C LYS A 285 23.96 16.34 -7.36
N LEU A 286 23.05 16.79 -6.50
CA LEU A 286 21.96 15.96 -5.97
C LEU A 286 20.75 15.84 -6.91
N LEU A 287 20.75 16.58 -8.02
CA LEU A 287 19.66 16.66 -9.00
C LEU A 287 18.31 17.02 -8.35
N ILE A 288 18.33 17.93 -7.37
CA ILE A 288 17.17 18.47 -6.65
C ILE A 288 17.35 19.96 -6.49
N ASN A 289 16.32 20.72 -6.84
CA ASN A 289 16.28 22.13 -6.50
C ASN A 289 15.64 22.35 -5.11
N TYR A 290 16.47 22.35 -4.07
CA TYR A 290 15.99 22.60 -2.71
C TYR A 290 15.55 24.04 -2.47
N PHE A 291 15.90 25.01 -3.34
CA PHE A 291 15.40 26.38 -3.17
C PHE A 291 13.87 26.46 -3.19
N PHE A 292 13.21 25.60 -3.95
CA PHE A 292 11.74 25.54 -3.94
C PHE A 292 11.17 25.14 -2.57
N ILE A 293 11.91 24.33 -1.82
CA ILE A 293 11.53 23.91 -0.45
C ILE A 293 11.90 25.02 0.54
N ILE A 294 13.15 25.51 0.46
CA ILE A 294 13.70 26.52 1.36
C ILE A 294 12.87 27.81 1.34
N PHE A 295 12.58 28.34 0.15
CA PHE A 295 11.83 29.60 -0.01
C PHE A 295 10.32 29.45 0.15
N ARG A 296 9.82 28.27 0.55
CA ARG A 296 8.44 28.07 1.00
C ARG A 296 8.32 27.88 2.52
N SER A 297 9.45 27.74 3.23
CA SER A 297 9.47 27.69 4.69
C SER A 297 9.80 29.07 5.27
N LYS A 298 8.89 29.61 6.09
CA LYS A 298 9.10 30.87 6.82
C LYS A 298 10.34 30.80 7.72
N ASN A 299 10.58 29.65 8.34
CA ASN A 299 11.70 29.45 9.26
C ASN A 299 13.04 29.46 8.51
N LEU A 300 13.14 28.74 7.40
CA LEU A 300 14.35 28.74 6.57
C LEU A 300 14.60 30.10 5.89
N ILE A 301 13.53 30.79 5.47
CA ILE A 301 13.61 32.18 5.00
C ILE A 301 14.21 33.09 6.08
N ASN A 302 13.70 33.01 7.31
CA ASN A 302 14.20 33.81 8.42
C ASN A 302 15.65 33.48 8.75
N LEU A 303 16.03 32.20 8.67
CA LEU A 303 17.42 31.78 8.81
C LEU A 303 18.32 32.41 7.73
N LEU A 304 17.94 32.36 6.45
CA LEU A 304 18.74 32.97 5.38
C LEU A 304 18.92 34.48 5.56
N LYS A 305 17.91 35.18 6.08
CA LYS A 305 17.97 36.61 6.34
C LYS A 305 19.05 37.00 7.36
N THR A 306 19.41 36.12 8.30
CA THR A 306 20.45 36.45 9.30
C THR A 306 21.84 36.54 8.69
N TYR A 307 22.05 36.01 7.48
CA TYR A 307 23.33 36.04 6.78
C TYR A 307 23.46 37.17 5.75
N ILE A 308 22.40 37.97 5.54
CA ILE A 308 22.41 39.12 4.64
C ILE A 308 23.11 40.28 5.34
N LYS A 309 24.18 40.82 4.74
CA LYS A 309 24.97 41.92 5.34
C LYS A 309 25.05 43.16 4.45
N THR A 310 24.76 43.03 3.17
CA THR A 310 24.91 44.10 2.17
C THR A 310 23.64 44.29 1.33
N ASP A 311 23.54 45.43 0.66
CA ASP A 311 22.46 45.70 -0.30
C ASP A 311 22.48 44.70 -1.47
N GLN A 312 23.67 44.30 -1.90
CA GLN A 312 23.84 43.29 -2.95
C GLN A 312 23.29 41.92 -2.50
N ASP A 313 23.55 41.50 -1.27
CA ASP A 313 22.98 40.27 -0.71
C ASP A 313 21.44 40.35 -0.67
N THR A 314 20.90 41.51 -0.28
CA THR A 314 19.46 41.77 -0.24
C THR A 314 18.83 41.64 -1.62
N LEU A 315 19.47 42.19 -2.66
CA LEU A 315 19.01 42.08 -4.04
C LEU A 315 19.01 40.63 -4.53
N VAL A 316 20.08 39.87 -4.27
CA VAL A 316 20.16 38.44 -4.64
C VAL A 316 19.10 37.62 -3.90
N PHE A 317 18.93 37.83 -2.60
CA PHE A 317 17.92 37.16 -1.79
C PHE A 317 16.51 37.41 -2.32
N ASN A 318 16.14 38.67 -2.58
CA ASN A 318 14.81 39.02 -3.08
C ASN A 318 14.53 38.41 -4.46
N ASN A 319 15.54 38.35 -5.33
CA ASN A 319 15.41 37.69 -6.63
C ASN A 319 15.12 36.18 -6.49
N LEU A 320 15.82 35.49 -5.57
CA LEU A 320 15.57 34.08 -5.29
C LEU A 320 14.20 33.86 -4.65
N LEU A 321 13.82 34.69 -3.68
CA LEU A 321 12.52 34.63 -3.02
C LEU A 321 11.39 34.79 -4.04
N ASN A 322 11.45 35.81 -4.91
CA ASN A 322 10.44 36.04 -5.95
C ASN A 322 10.36 34.90 -6.98
N ARG A 323 11.50 34.24 -7.25
CA ARG A 323 11.56 33.12 -8.20
C ARG A 323 10.94 31.84 -7.63
N TYR A 324 11.21 31.52 -6.36
CA TYR A 324 10.93 30.22 -5.78
C TYR A 324 9.77 30.18 -4.78
N ASN A 325 9.32 31.32 -4.26
CA ASN A 325 8.17 31.45 -3.36
C ASN A 325 6.83 31.64 -4.12
N LYS A 326 6.68 31.01 -5.29
CA LYS A 326 5.44 31.02 -6.08
C LYS A 326 4.55 29.84 -5.75
#